data_AF-F3FXI2-F1
#
_entry.id   AF-F3FXI2-F1
#
_cell.length_a   1.000
_cell.length_b   1.000
_cell.length_c   1.000
_cell.angle_alpha   90.00
_cell.angle_beta   90.00
_cell.angle_gamma   90.00
#
_symmetry.space_group_name_H-M   'P 1'
#
loop_
_entity.id
_entity.type
_entity.pdbx_description
1 polymer ?
#
loop_
_entity_poly.entity_id
_entity_poly.type
_entity_poly.pdbx_seq_one_letter_code
_entity_poly.pdbx_strand_id
1 'polypeptide(L)' 'GERIRDRITLLLESVAAHESTPIGQLALMGEAERRQVLVEFNATHQASHQDLLVHQLFEQQAQQQP' A
#
# COMPACT_ATOMS: atom_id res chain seq x y z
N GLY A 1 -16.80 11.85 1.33
CA GLY A 1 -17.61 11.74 0.10
C GLY A 1 -16.80 11.93 -1.17
N GLU A 2 -15.76 12.75 -1.14
CA GLU A 2 -15.00 13.16 -2.32
C GLU A 2 -14.31 12.01 -3.07
N ARG A 3 -13.60 11.11 -2.37
CA ARG A 3 -12.95 9.96 -3.03
C ARG A 3 -13.93 9.07 -3.80
N ILE A 4 -15.10 8.78 -3.24
CA ILE A 4 -16.10 7.93 -3.94
C ILE A 4 -16.60 8.63 -5.21
N ARG A 5 -16.76 9.96 -5.17
CA ARG A 5 -17.13 10.73 -6.37
C ARG A 5 -16.06 10.61 -7.45
N ASP A 6 -14.79 10.80 -7.11
CA ASP A 6 -13.69 10.73 -8.06
C ASP A 6 -13.58 9.35 -8.71
N ARG A 7 -13.79 8.28 -7.92
CA ARG A 7 -13.81 6.91 -8.44
C ARG A 7 -14.99 6.65 -9.39
N ILE A 8 -16.18 7.16 -9.08
CA ILE A 8 -17.35 7.04 -9.97
C ILE A 8 -17.10 7.79 -11.27
N THR A 9 -16.55 9.01 -11.21
CA THR A 9 -16.16 9.77 -12.41
C THR A 9 -15.18 8.99 -13.27
N LEU A 10 -14.12 8.43 -12.67
CA LEU A 10 -13.12 7.62 -13.38
C LEU A 10 -13.75 6.39 -14.06
N LEU A 11 -14.66 5.71 -13.37
CA LEU A 11 -15.38 4.58 -13.94
C LEU A 11 -16.22 4.99 -15.16
N LEU A 12 -16.97 6.09 -15.06
CA LEU A 12 -17.80 6.61 -16.15
C LEU A 12 -16.95 7.00 -17.36
N GLU A 13 -15.83 7.70 -17.14
CA GLU A 13 -14.87 8.06 -18.20
C GLU A 13 -14.27 6.82 -18.88
N SER A 14 -13.91 5.80 -18.09
CA SER A 14 -13.30 4.57 -18.61
C SER A 14 -14.28 3.74 -19.44
N VAL A 15 -15.55 3.66 -19.00
CA VAL A 15 -16.62 2.99 -19.76
C VAL A 15 -16.91 3.75 -21.06
N ALA A 16 -16.96 5.08 -21.01
CA ALA A 16 -17.19 5.91 -22.19
C ALA A 16 -16.06 5.80 -23.23
N ALA A 17 -14.81 5.63 -22.77
CA ALA A 17 -13.66 5.47 -23.67
C ALA A 17 -13.54 4.06 -24.27
N HIS A 18 -13.95 3.01 -23.53
CA HIS A 18 -13.76 1.62 -23.95
C HIS A 18 -14.94 0.72 -23.52
N GLU A 19 -16.02 0.76 -24.29
CA GLU A 19 -17.30 0.08 -24.01
C GLU A 19 -17.21 -1.45 -23.85
N SER A 20 -16.22 -2.09 -24.47
CA SER A 20 -16.04 -3.54 -24.44
C SER A 20 -15.16 -4.03 -23.27
N THR A 21 -14.62 -3.11 -22.46
CA THR A 21 -13.73 -3.48 -21.36
C THR A 21 -14.55 -4.18 -20.26
N PRO A 22 -14.15 -5.40 -19.83
CA PRO A 22 -14.81 -6.05 -18.70
C PRO A 22 -14.73 -5.17 -17.45
N ILE A 23 -15.85 -5.06 -16.72
CA ILE A 23 -15.94 -4.19 -15.53
C ILE A 23 -14.80 -4.45 -14.52
N GLY A 24 -14.41 -5.71 -14.34
CA GLY A 24 -13.32 -6.09 -13.43
C GLY A 24 -11.93 -5.63 -13.83
N GLN A 25 -11.76 -5.08 -15.04
CA GLN A 25 -10.48 -4.54 -15.55
C GLN A 25 -10.44 -3.01 -15.52
N LEU A 26 -11.56 -2.35 -15.21
CA LEU A 26 -11.62 -0.89 -15.12
C LEU A 26 -10.88 -0.39 -13.87
N ALA A 27 -10.10 0.68 -14.04
CA ALA A 27 -9.41 1.31 -12.93
C ALA A 27 -10.42 1.93 -11.96
N LEU A 28 -10.45 1.43 -10.72
CA LEU A 28 -11.34 1.96 -9.68
C LEU A 28 -10.72 3.14 -8.93
N MET A 29 -9.41 3.32 -9.02
CA MET A 29 -8.64 4.30 -8.25
C MET A 29 -7.82 5.16 -9.21
N GLY A 30 -7.93 6.48 -9.04
CA GLY A 30 -7.06 7.43 -9.75
C GLY A 30 -5.60 7.27 -9.35
N GLU A 31 -4.68 7.82 -10.14
CA GLU A 31 -3.24 7.62 -9.94
C GLU A 31 -2.76 8.07 -8.55
N ALA A 32 -3.19 9.25 -8.10
CA ALA A 32 -2.81 9.80 -6.80
C ALA A 32 -3.29 8.91 -5.64
N GLU A 33 -4.56 8.48 -5.69
CA GLU A 33 -5.13 7.58 -4.69
C GLU A 33 -4.46 6.20 -4.71
N ARG A 34 -4.16 5.66 -5.90
CA ARG A 34 -3.43 4.40 -6.06
C ARG A 34 -2.02 4.52 -5.47
N ARG A 35 -1.32 5.63 -5.71
CA ARG A 35 0.02 5.91 -5.17
C ARG A 35 -0.01 5.98 -3.65
N GLN A 36 -0.98 6.67 -3.06
CA GLN A 36 -1.14 6.71 -1.62
C GLN A 36 -1.29 5.31 -1.01
N VAL A 37 -2.18 4.49 -1.58
CA VAL A 37 -2.46 3.15 -1.03
C VAL A 37 -1.33 2.17 -1.27
N LEU A 38 -0.67 2.22 -2.43
CA LEU A 38 0.37 1.25 -2.77
C LEU A 38 1.77 1.65 -2.30
N VAL A 39 2.05 2.95 -2.20
CA VAL A 39 3.39 3.46 -1.88
C VAL A 39 3.39 4.11 -0.51
N GLU A 40 2.62 5.18 -0.32
CA GLU A 40 2.72 6.00 0.91
C GLU A 40 2.35 5.19 2.15
N PHE A 41 1.27 4.40 2.08
CA PHE A 41 0.85 3.54 3.19
C PHE A 41 1.78 2.34 3.40
N ASN A 42 2.45 1.86 2.36
CA ASN A 42 3.41 0.75 2.45
C ASN A 42 4.86 1.22 2.61
N ALA A 43 5.10 2.49 2.91
CA ALA A 43 6.43 3.05 3.16
C ALA A 43 6.97 2.64 4.54
N THR A 44 6.89 1.33 4.87
CA THR A 44 7.35 0.73 6.12
C THR A 44 8.75 0.15 6.01
N HIS A 45 9.40 0.27 4.85
CA HIS A 45 10.80 -0.06 4.67
C HIS A 45 11.68 0.88 5.51
N GLN A 46 11.91 0.48 6.74
CA GLN A 46 13.09 0.89 7.50
C GLN A 46 14.16 -0.16 7.27
N ALA A 47 15.42 0.27 7.16
CA ALA A 47 16.53 -0.67 7.20
C ALA A 47 16.35 -1.53 8.46
N SER A 48 16.15 -2.84 8.29
CA SER A 48 16.06 -3.74 9.43
C SER A 48 17.35 -3.56 10.21
N HIS A 49 17.27 -2.94 11.39
CA HIS A 49 18.47 -2.44 12.04
C HIS A 49 19.37 -3.55 12.57
N GLN A 50 18.93 -4.80 12.55
CA GLN A 50 19.66 -5.92 13.09
C GLN A 50 19.34 -7.20 12.30
N ASP A 51 20.34 -7.78 11.62
CA ASP A 51 20.35 -9.19 11.20
C ASP A 51 20.55 -10.12 12.42
N LEU A 52 20.02 -9.75 13.59
CA LEU A 52 20.12 -10.53 14.80
C LEU A 52 18.89 -11.44 14.90
N LEU A 53 19.15 -12.69 15.20
CA LEU A 53 18.11 -13.63 15.55
C LEU A 53 17.53 -13.22 16.90
N VAL A 54 16.22 -13.42 17.07
CA VAL A 54 15.50 -13.02 18.30
C VAL A 54 16.18 -13.55 19.57
N HIS A 55 16.73 -14.77 19.56
CA HIS A 55 17.44 -15.33 20.72
C HIS A 55 18.73 -14.58 21.08
N GLN A 56 19.44 -14.01 20.10
CA GLN A 56 20.65 -13.23 20.34
C GLN A 56 20.32 -11.92 21.06
N LEU A 57 19.15 -11.33 20.80
CA LEU A 57 18.66 -10.16 21.53
C LEU A 57 18.40 -10.48 23.01
N PHE A 58 17.83 -11.66 23.29
CA PHE A 58 17.60 -12.12 24.66
C PHE A 58 18.91 -12.39 25.41
N GLU A 59 19.88 -13.04 24.76
CA GLU A 59 21.20 -13.29 25.34
C GLU A 59 21.95 -11.99 25.65
N GLN A 60 21.93 -11.02 24.73
CA GLN A 60 22.51 -9.69 24.96
C GLN A 60 21.84 -8.97 26.13
N GLN A 61 20.52 -9.01 26.23
CA GLN A 61 19.79 -8.40 27.33
C GLN A 61 20.14 -9.06 28.68
N ALA A 62 20.22 -10.38 28.73
CA ALA A 62 20.59 -11.12 29.95
C ALA A 62 22.03 -10.82 30.41
N GLN A 63 22.97 -10.57 29.47
CA GLN A 63 24.34 -10.17 29.82
C GLN A 63 24.43 -8.73 30.34
N GLN A 64 23.58 -7.83 29.84
CA GLN A 64 23.54 -6.42 30.27
C GLN A 64 22.83 -6.24 31.63
N GLN A 65 21.93 -7.16 32.00
CA GLN A 65 21.20 -7.18 33.26
C GLN A 65 21.29 -8.58 33.91
N PRO A 66 22.42 -8.89 34.57
CA PRO A 66 22.67 -10.19 35.18
C PRO A 66 21.80 -10.47 36.41
#